data_AF-A0A239TDC0-F1
#
_entry.id   AF-A0A239TDC0-F1
#
_cell.length_a   1.000
_cell.length_b   1.000
_cell.length_c   1.000
_cell.angle_alpha   90.00
_cell.angle_beta   90.00
_cell.angle_gamma   90.00
#
_symmetry.space_group_name_H-M   'P 1'
#
loop_
_entity.id
_entity.type
_entity.pdbx_description
1 polymer ?
#
loop_
_entity_poly.entity_id
_entity_poly.type
_entity_poly.pdbx_seq_one_letter_code
_entity_poly.pdbx_strand_id
1 'polypeptide(L)'
;MDIIKSIHELEDLVTNSSRLVFTNKCLIEEDKLVRLIDDIRKEWPSALKEAEEITQNRDKIIEDARAEAKNIIEQAKAYAQKKASEDEITLAAQSKAKDILNKTYAQSEAMRNDSIEYAQQVFDHMGIYVQNVMNNIQAAKEGLKNIETKPEDKSEEKE
;
A
#
# COMPACT_ATOMS: atom_id res chain seq x y z
N MET A 1 30.43 4.63 53.14
CA MET A 1 31.55 5.42 52.61
C MET A 1 31.41 5.40 51.09
N ASP A 2 32.04 6.33 50.38
CA ASP A 2 32.10 6.23 48.93
C ASP A 2 33.31 5.33 48.63
N ILE A 3 33.13 4.29 47.83
CA ILE A 3 34.23 3.37 47.50
C ILE A 3 35.41 4.10 46.86
N ILE A 4 35.13 5.16 46.10
CA ILE A 4 36.14 6.05 45.52
C ILE A 4 36.96 6.71 46.63
N LYS A 5 36.30 7.12 47.71
CA LYS A 5 36.95 7.74 48.87
C LYS A 5 37.86 6.74 49.59
N SER A 6 37.41 5.50 49.79
CA SER A 6 38.23 4.45 50.42
C SER A 6 39.45 4.08 49.56
N ILE A 7 39.32 4.12 48.22
CA ILE A 7 40.44 3.95 47.28
C ILE A 7 41.42 5.12 47.37
N HIS A 8 40.94 6.38 47.42
CA HIS A 8 41.81 7.54 47.59
C HIS A 8 42.52 7.51 48.95
N GLU A 9 41.84 7.14 50.03
CA GLU A 9 42.46 7.00 51.35
C GLU A 9 43.53 5.88 51.38
N LEU A 10 43.33 4.80 50.61
CA LEU A 10 44.34 3.76 50.42
C LEU A 10 45.55 4.27 49.62
N GLU A 11 45.31 5.04 48.56
CA GLU A 11 46.36 5.65 47.74
C GLU A 11 47.18 6.67 48.55
N ASP A 12 46.51 7.48 49.37
CA ASP A 12 47.14 8.43 50.29
C ASP A 12 47.94 7.71 51.38
N LEU A 13 47.42 6.59 51.91
CA LEU A 13 48.11 5.77 52.90
C LEU A 13 49.43 5.22 52.34
N VAL A 14 49.42 4.75 51.08
CA VAL A 14 50.63 4.27 50.40
C VAL A 14 51.58 5.41 50.04
N THR A 15 51.06 6.56 49.59
CA THR A 15 51.87 7.70 49.14
C THR A 15 52.57 8.39 50.31
N ASN A 16 51.90 8.54 51.45
CA ASN A 16 52.44 9.21 52.64
C ASN A 16 53.18 8.27 53.62
N SER A 17 53.35 7.00 53.24
CA SER A 17 54.03 6.00 54.07
C SER A 17 55.54 6.23 54.15
N SER A 18 56.12 5.92 55.31
CA SER A 18 57.57 5.98 55.52
C SER A 18 58.29 4.94 54.65
N ARG A 19 59.13 5.40 53.71
CA ARG A 19 59.92 4.51 52.85
C ARG A 19 61.22 4.07 53.53
N LEU A 20 61.56 2.79 53.37
CA LEU A 20 62.81 2.23 53.88
C LEU A 20 63.95 2.53 52.89
N VAL A 21 64.99 3.22 53.37
CA VAL A 21 66.15 3.63 52.56
C VAL A 21 66.84 2.39 51.95
N PHE A 22 67.27 2.50 50.70
CA PHE A 22 67.84 1.41 49.89
C PHE A 22 66.87 0.27 49.52
N THR A 23 65.55 0.43 49.73
CA THR A 23 64.54 -0.55 49.31
C THR A 23 63.34 0.13 48.63
N ASN A 24 62.60 -0.62 47.81
CA ASN A 24 61.29 -0.19 47.28
C ASN A 24 60.12 -0.51 48.24
N LYS A 25 60.39 -0.69 49.53
CA LYS A 25 59.39 -1.05 50.52
C LYS A 25 58.96 0.18 51.34
N CYS A 26 57.68 0.21 51.69
CA CYS A 26 57.13 1.21 52.59
C CYS A 26 56.59 0.55 53.87
N LEU A 27 56.62 1.30 54.96
CA LEU A 27 56.05 0.91 56.25
C LEU A 27 54.64 1.49 56.36
N ILE A 28 53.64 0.61 56.46
CA ILE A 28 52.22 0.97 56.54
C ILE A 28 51.64 0.39 57.82
N GLU A 29 50.71 1.12 58.44
CA GLU A 29 49.94 0.64 59.58
C GLU A 29 48.93 -0.43 59.12
N GLU A 30 49.16 -1.67 59.55
CA GLU A 30 48.39 -2.85 59.14
C GLU A 30 46.89 -2.69 59.42
N ASP A 31 46.53 -2.23 60.63
CA ASP A 31 45.13 -2.04 61.02
C ASP A 31 44.37 -1.07 60.11
N LYS A 32 45.02 0.00 59.65
CA LYS A 32 44.42 0.96 58.72
C LYS A 32 44.25 0.37 57.33
N LEU A 33 45.26 -0.35 56.84
CA LEU A 33 45.22 -1.02 55.55
C LEU A 33 44.09 -2.07 55.50
N VAL A 34 43.99 -2.90 56.54
CA VAL A 34 42.96 -3.95 56.64
C VAL A 34 41.56 -3.34 56.69
N ARG A 35 41.37 -2.25 57.46
CA ARG A 35 40.08 -1.54 57.51
C ARG A 35 39.66 -1.00 56.15
N LEU A 36 40.55 -0.29 55.45
CA LEU A 36 40.27 0.25 54.11
C LEU A 36 39.93 -0.85 53.11
N ILE A 37 40.64 -1.98 53.14
CA ILE A 37 40.34 -3.13 52.27
C ILE A 37 38.97 -3.73 52.59
N ASP A 38 38.62 -3.86 53.88
CA ASP A 38 37.31 -4.39 54.28
C ASP A 38 36.16 -3.46 53.92
N ASP A 39 36.36 -2.13 54.01
CA ASP A 39 35.36 -1.15 53.60
C ASP A 39 35.14 -1.19 52.08
N ILE A 40 36.22 -1.23 51.28
CA ILE A 40 36.14 -1.43 49.82
C ILE A 40 35.43 -2.75 49.50
N ARG A 41 35.77 -3.86 50.20
CA ARG A 41 35.15 -5.17 49.96
C ARG A 41 33.65 -5.17 50.26
N LYS A 42 33.20 -4.43 51.28
CA LYS A 42 31.77 -4.33 51.64
C LYS A 42 30.99 -3.48 50.65
N GLU A 43 31.58 -2.41 50.13
CA GLU A 43 30.88 -1.42 49.31
C GLU A 43 30.95 -1.73 47.80
N TRP A 44 31.97 -2.48 47.36
CA TRP A 44 32.18 -2.83 45.95
C TRP A 44 31.02 -3.60 45.31
N PRO A 45 30.46 -4.64 45.94
CA PRO A 45 29.41 -5.43 45.30
C PRO A 45 28.14 -4.62 45.05
N SER A 46 27.77 -3.71 45.97
CA SER A 46 26.61 -2.85 45.80
C SER A 46 26.79 -1.83 44.67
N ALA A 47 27.95 -1.19 44.58
CA ALA A 47 28.24 -0.21 43.53
C ALA A 47 28.27 -0.86 42.14
N LEU A 48 28.85 -2.06 42.03
CA LEU A 48 28.86 -2.81 40.78
C LEU A 48 27.45 -3.21 40.35
N LYS A 49 26.63 -3.72 41.29
CA LYS A 49 25.25 -4.10 41.02
C LYS A 49 24.40 -2.90 40.56
N GLU A 50 24.56 -1.74 41.20
CA GLU A 50 23.86 -0.52 40.81
C GLU A 50 24.25 -0.07 39.40
N ALA A 51 25.53 -0.14 39.04
CA ALA A 51 26.00 0.18 37.69
C ALA A 51 25.43 -0.78 36.62
N GLU A 52 25.36 -2.09 36.93
CA GLU A 52 24.72 -3.08 36.07
C GLU A 52 23.22 -2.81 35.89
N GLU A 53 22.50 -2.53 36.99
CA GLU A 53 21.08 -2.18 36.95
C GLU A 53 20.82 -0.91 36.13
N ILE A 54 21.63 0.14 36.30
CA ILE A 54 21.53 1.37 35.50
C ILE A 54 21.69 1.06 34.01
N THR A 55 22.66 0.22 33.66
CA THR A 55 22.93 -0.15 32.27
C THR A 55 21.76 -0.94 31.67
N GLN A 56 21.24 -1.94 32.40
CA GLN A 56 20.08 -2.73 31.96
C GLN A 56 18.83 -1.87 31.83
N ASN A 57 18.57 -0.98 32.79
CA ASN A 57 17.44 -0.08 32.76
C ASN A 57 17.53 0.88 31.57
N ARG A 58 18.73 1.39 31.26
CA ARG A 58 18.96 2.25 30.10
C ARG A 58 18.60 1.53 28.80
N ASP A 59 19.06 0.31 28.62
CA ASP A 59 18.78 -0.47 27.40
C ASP A 59 17.29 -0.74 27.26
N LYS A 60 16.62 -1.09 28.37
CA LYS A 60 15.17 -1.28 28.41
C LYS A 60 14.40 0.00 28.04
N ILE A 61 14.78 1.15 28.59
CA ILE A 61 14.16 2.44 28.26
C ILE A 61 14.31 2.75 26.77
N ILE A 62 15.47 2.46 26.17
CA ILE A 62 15.70 2.68 24.74
C ILE A 62 14.83 1.74 23.90
N GLU A 63 14.69 0.47 24.30
CA GLU A 63 13.84 -0.50 23.61
C GLU A 63 12.36 -0.10 23.69
N ASP A 64 11.88 0.25 24.88
CA ASP A 64 10.51 0.72 25.11
C ASP A 64 10.21 1.99 24.27
N ALA A 65 11.13 2.96 24.27
CA ALA A 65 10.99 4.18 23.47
C ALA A 65 10.97 3.88 21.95
N ARG A 66 11.75 2.92 21.48
CA ARG A 66 11.72 2.48 20.07
C ARG A 66 10.40 1.81 19.72
N ALA A 67 9.89 0.95 20.59
CA ALA A 67 8.59 0.29 20.42
C ALA A 67 7.45 1.32 20.38
N GLU A 68 7.47 2.28 21.30
CA GLU A 68 6.47 3.36 21.35
C GLU A 68 6.55 4.26 20.11
N ALA A 69 7.74 4.67 19.69
CA ALA A 69 7.92 5.44 18.46
C ALA A 69 7.37 4.70 17.23
N LYS A 70 7.61 3.39 17.12
CA LYS A 70 7.07 2.56 16.04
C LYS A 70 5.54 2.54 16.09
N ASN A 71 4.96 2.35 17.27
CA ASN A 71 3.50 2.36 17.47
C ASN A 71 2.88 3.72 17.08
N ILE A 72 3.50 4.83 17.48
CA ILE A 72 3.06 6.18 17.09
C ILE A 72 3.06 6.35 15.58
N ILE A 73 4.11 5.90 14.90
CA ILE A 73 4.21 5.97 13.43
C ILE A 73 3.11 5.14 12.76
N GLU A 74 2.86 3.93 13.25
CA GLU A 74 1.79 3.06 12.72
C GLU A 74 0.40 3.69 12.92
N GLN A 75 0.12 4.23 14.10
CA GLN A 75 -1.13 4.94 14.38
C GLN A 75 -1.30 6.18 13.52
N ALA A 76 -0.24 6.98 13.33
CA ALA A 76 -0.27 8.16 12.49
C ALA A 76 -0.56 7.80 11.02
N LYS A 77 0.03 6.73 10.49
CA LYS A 77 -0.25 6.22 9.14
C LYS A 77 -1.71 5.78 9.00
N ALA A 78 -2.22 5.01 9.95
CA ALA A 78 -3.62 4.57 9.95
C ALA A 78 -4.58 5.76 10.01
N TYR A 79 -4.29 6.76 10.85
CA TYR A 79 -5.07 7.98 10.95
C TYR A 79 -5.06 8.79 9.66
N ALA A 80 -3.89 8.95 9.03
CA ALA A 80 -3.75 9.65 7.76
C ALA A 80 -4.55 8.97 6.63
N GLN A 81 -4.48 7.64 6.54
CA GLN A 81 -5.28 6.88 5.56
C GLN A 81 -6.79 7.05 5.81
N LYS A 82 -7.22 6.93 7.06
CA LYS A 82 -8.62 7.16 7.42
C LYS A 82 -9.07 8.58 7.07
N LYS A 83 -8.26 9.59 7.38
CA LYS A 83 -8.57 10.98 7.05
C LYS A 83 -8.60 11.25 5.56
N ALA A 84 -7.68 10.69 4.78
CA ALA A 84 -7.72 10.80 3.33
C ALA A 84 -8.96 10.13 2.72
N SER A 85 -9.43 9.03 3.30
CA SER A 85 -10.67 8.38 2.87
C SER A 85 -11.93 9.13 3.30
N GLU A 86 -11.89 9.80 4.45
CA GLU A 86 -12.98 10.67 4.95
C GLU A 86 -12.95 12.05 4.32
N ASP A 87 -11.88 12.41 3.61
CA ASP A 87 -11.74 13.71 2.99
C ASP A 87 -12.85 13.91 1.96
N GLU A 88 -13.53 15.05 2.04
CA GLU A 88 -14.64 15.42 1.18
C GLU A 88 -14.23 15.37 -0.30
N ILE A 89 -12.95 15.64 -0.59
CA ILE A 89 -12.39 15.54 -1.94
C ILE A 89 -12.42 14.11 -2.45
N THR A 90 -12.03 13.13 -1.63
CA THR A 90 -12.05 11.70 -2.01
C THR A 90 -13.47 11.21 -2.20
N LEU A 91 -14.39 11.59 -1.30
CA LEU A 91 -15.81 11.24 -1.41
C LEU A 91 -16.46 11.87 -2.66
N ALA A 92 -16.17 13.15 -2.93
CA ALA A 92 -16.64 13.84 -4.13
C ALA A 92 -16.07 13.21 -5.40
N ALA A 93 -14.79 12.82 -5.39
CA ALA A 93 -14.15 12.14 -6.51
C ALA A 93 -14.79 10.76 -6.78
N GLN A 94 -15.07 9.98 -5.74
CA GLN A 94 -15.77 8.69 -5.86
C GLN A 94 -17.20 8.87 -6.38
N SER A 95 -17.94 9.85 -5.86
CA SER A 95 -19.29 10.16 -6.33
C SER A 95 -19.28 10.54 -7.81
N LYS A 96 -18.38 11.43 -8.22
CA LYS A 96 -18.22 11.85 -9.61
C LYS A 96 -17.81 10.68 -10.52
N ALA A 97 -16.94 9.79 -10.05
CA ALA A 97 -16.57 8.58 -10.81
C ALA A 97 -17.77 7.66 -11.02
N LYS A 98 -18.60 7.47 -10.00
CA LYS A 98 -19.85 6.70 -10.10
C LYS A 98 -20.82 7.34 -11.08
N ASP A 99 -20.97 8.66 -11.05
CA ASP A 99 -21.83 9.38 -11.99
C ASP A 99 -21.33 9.26 -13.44
N ILE A 100 -20.01 9.34 -13.66
CA ILE A 100 -19.41 9.11 -14.98
C ILE A 100 -19.72 7.70 -15.46
N LEU A 101 -19.50 6.67 -14.63
CA LEU A 101 -19.78 5.28 -14.98
C LEU A 101 -21.26 5.07 -15.33
N ASN A 102 -22.17 5.60 -14.52
CA ASN A 102 -23.61 5.50 -14.78
C ASN A 102 -23.99 6.16 -16.10
N LYS A 103 -23.45 7.36 -16.39
CA LYS A 103 -23.67 8.05 -17.67
C LYS A 103 -23.10 7.25 -18.83
N THR A 104 -21.91 6.69 -18.69
CA THR A 104 -21.28 5.85 -19.73
C THR A 104 -22.08 4.59 -20.01
N TYR A 105 -22.60 3.92 -18.97
CA TYR A 105 -23.46 2.75 -19.16
C TYR A 105 -24.77 3.12 -19.87
N ALA A 106 -25.46 4.18 -19.42
CA ALA A 106 -26.68 4.64 -20.05
C ALA A 106 -26.45 5.04 -21.53
N GLN A 107 -25.36 5.75 -21.80
CA GLN A 107 -24.99 6.13 -23.17
C GLN A 107 -24.63 4.92 -24.04
N SER A 108 -23.94 3.93 -23.47
CA SER A 108 -23.58 2.70 -24.19
C SER A 108 -24.82 1.88 -24.53
N GLU A 109 -25.78 1.80 -23.62
CA GLU A 109 -27.06 1.13 -23.86
C GLU A 109 -27.87 1.85 -24.93
N ALA A 110 -27.98 3.18 -24.85
CA ALA A 110 -28.63 3.98 -25.87
C ALA A 110 -27.97 3.76 -27.24
N MET A 111 -26.64 3.87 -27.34
CA MET A 111 -25.90 3.65 -28.58
C MET A 111 -26.10 2.24 -29.15
N ARG A 112 -26.22 1.23 -28.28
CA ARG A 112 -26.51 -0.15 -28.71
C ARG A 112 -27.91 -0.24 -29.32
N ASN A 113 -28.90 0.36 -28.68
CA ASN A 113 -30.27 0.35 -29.17
C ASN A 113 -30.39 1.12 -30.50
N ASP A 114 -29.76 2.30 -30.60
CA ASP A 114 -29.71 3.09 -31.83
C ASP A 114 -29.06 2.30 -32.98
N SER A 115 -28.00 1.54 -32.69
CA SER A 115 -27.33 0.68 -33.68
C SER A 115 -28.21 -0.47 -34.15
N ILE A 116 -29.01 -1.05 -33.25
CA ILE A 116 -29.97 -2.11 -33.59
C ILE A 116 -31.09 -1.54 -34.46
N GLU A 117 -31.64 -0.38 -34.09
CA GLU A 117 -32.68 0.29 -34.86
C GLU A 117 -32.18 0.66 -36.26
N TYR A 118 -30.97 1.20 -36.36
CA TYR A 118 -30.33 1.48 -37.65
C TYR A 118 -30.18 0.21 -38.50
N ALA A 119 -29.72 -0.89 -37.92
CA ALA A 119 -29.60 -2.15 -38.64
C ALA A 119 -30.97 -2.65 -39.15
N GLN A 120 -32.03 -2.52 -38.35
CA GLN A 120 -33.39 -2.86 -38.77
C GLN A 120 -33.84 -2.00 -39.96
N GLN A 121 -33.64 -0.68 -39.91
CA GLN A 121 -33.97 0.22 -41.02
C GLN A 121 -33.22 -0.15 -42.31
N VAL A 122 -31.95 -0.54 -42.21
CA VAL A 122 -31.17 -1.02 -43.35
C VAL A 122 -31.75 -2.32 -43.91
N PHE A 123 -32.12 -3.27 -43.05
CA PHE A 123 -32.74 -4.53 -43.48
C PHE A 123 -34.10 -4.31 -44.13
N ASP A 124 -34.94 -3.43 -43.58
CA ASP A 124 -36.25 -3.09 -44.15
C ASP A 124 -36.10 -2.48 -45.54
N HIS A 125 -35.15 -1.54 -45.71
CA HIS A 125 -34.85 -0.95 -47.01
C HIS A 125 -34.37 -2.00 -48.01
N MET A 126 -33.51 -2.93 -47.57
CA MET A 126 -33.03 -4.01 -48.42
C MET A 126 -34.17 -4.99 -48.79
N GLY A 127 -35.10 -5.26 -47.86
CA GLY A 127 -36.29 -6.06 -48.11
C GLY A 127 -37.18 -5.47 -49.20
N ILE A 128 -37.44 -4.15 -49.14
CA ILE A 128 -38.17 -3.42 -50.19
C ILE A 128 -37.43 -3.53 -51.54
N TYR A 129 -36.11 -3.33 -51.54
CA TYR A 129 -35.30 -3.42 -52.75
C TYR A 129 -35.38 -4.81 -53.40
N VAL A 130 -35.21 -5.87 -52.60
CA VAL A 130 -35.32 -7.26 -53.08
C VAL A 130 -36.73 -7.56 -53.59
N GLN A 131 -37.77 -7.12 -52.89
CA GLN A 131 -39.16 -7.30 -53.34
C GLN A 131 -39.40 -6.63 -54.70
N ASN A 132 -38.90 -5.42 -54.90
CA ASN A 132 -38.99 -4.73 -56.18
C ASN A 132 -38.26 -5.48 -57.30
N VAL A 133 -37.05 -6.01 -57.03
CA VAL A 133 -36.30 -6.84 -57.98
C VAL A 133 -37.09 -8.10 -58.34
N MET A 134 -37.65 -8.80 -57.35
CA MET A 134 -38.46 -10.00 -57.57
C MET A 134 -39.72 -9.71 -58.40
N ASN A 135 -40.42 -8.62 -58.10
CA ASN A 135 -41.59 -8.18 -58.88
C ASN A 135 -41.22 -7.91 -60.34
N ASN A 136 -40.08 -7.24 -60.59
CA ASN A 136 -39.58 -6.99 -61.94
C ASN A 136 -39.23 -8.28 -62.70
N ILE A 137 -38.59 -9.25 -62.03
CA ILE A 137 -38.27 -10.56 -62.62
C ILE A 137 -39.54 -11.32 -62.98
N GLN A 138 -40.55 -11.31 -62.10
CA GLN A 138 -41.81 -11.99 -62.35
C GLN A 138 -42.57 -11.38 -63.53
N ALA A 139 -42.64 -10.05 -63.60
CA ALA A 139 -43.22 -9.34 -64.75
C ALA A 139 -42.48 -9.67 -66.05
N ALA A 140 -41.14 -9.73 -66.04
CA ALA A 140 -40.35 -10.13 -67.21
C ALA A 140 -40.64 -11.57 -67.65
N LYS A 141 -40.76 -12.51 -66.69
CA LYS A 141 -41.11 -13.91 -66.96
C LYS A 141 -42.52 -14.06 -67.53
N GLU A 142 -43.50 -13.35 -66.99
CA GLU A 142 -44.88 -13.33 -67.51
C GLU A 142 -44.94 -12.75 -68.93
N GLY A 143 -44.15 -11.70 -69.21
CA GLY A 143 -43.99 -11.16 -70.56
C GLY A 143 -43.47 -12.18 -71.56
N LEU A 144 -42.45 -12.98 -71.19
CA LEU A 144 -41.92 -14.05 -72.04
C LEU A 144 -42.95 -15.16 -72.29
N LYS A 145 -43.70 -15.58 -71.25
CA LYS A 145 -44.74 -16.60 -71.39
C LYS A 145 -45.85 -16.16 -72.36
N ASN A 146 -46.24 -14.89 -72.30
CA ASN A 146 -47.25 -14.34 -73.21
C ASN A 146 -46.77 -14.25 -74.67
N ILE A 147 -45.45 -14.23 -74.92
CA ILE A 147 -44.85 -14.30 -76.25
C ILE A 147 -44.91 -15.74 -76.80
N GLU A 148 -44.69 -16.77 -75.97
CA GLU A 148 -44.78 -18.18 -76.37
C GLU A 148 -46.22 -18.65 -76.63
N THR A 149 -47.24 -18.01 -76.04
CA THR A 149 -48.64 -18.43 -76.17
C THR A 149 -49.41 -17.79 -77.33
N LYS A 150 -48.78 -16.96 -78.17
CA LYS A 150 -49.41 -16.45 -79.39
C LYS A 150 -49.24 -17.50 -80.48
N PRO A 151 -50.28 -18.23 -80.91
CA PRO A 151 -50.16 -19.14 -82.04
C PRO A 151 -49.86 -18.30 -83.28
N GLU A 152 -48.94 -18.78 -84.12
CA GLU A 152 -48.94 -18.42 -85.54
C GLU A 152 -50.31 -18.78 -86.11
N ASP A 153 -51.22 -17.81 -86.20
CA ASP A 153 -52.36 -17.93 -87.10
C ASP A 153 -51.95 -17.35 -88.46
N LYS A 154 -51.54 -18.29 -89.32
CA LYS A 154 -51.56 -18.13 -90.76
C LYS A 154 -53.01 -18.32 -91.21
N SER A 155 -53.66 -17.25 -91.67
CA SER A 155 -54.79 -17.33 -92.61
C SER A 155 -55.14 -15.88 -93.01
N GLU A 156 -54.78 -15.43 -94.22
CA GLU A 156 -55.46 -15.59 -95.52
C GLU A 156 -55.99 -14.20 -95.93
N GLU A 157 -55.52 -13.64 -97.05
CA GLU A 157 -56.31 -13.51 -98.31
C GLU A 157 -57.71 -12.93 -98.04
N LYS A 158 -58.16 -11.81 -98.61
CA LYS A 158 -58.15 -11.33 -100.00
C LYS A 158 -58.92 -10.00 -99.94
N GLU A 159 -58.43 -8.93 -100.55
CA GLU A 159 -58.90 -8.37 -101.84
C GLU A 159 -59.59 -7.02 -101.59
#